data_AF-A0A3M2D460-F1
#
_entry.id   AF-A0A3M2D460-F1
#
_cell.length_a   1.000
_cell.length_b   1.000
_cell.length_c   1.000
_cell.angle_alpha   90.00
_cell.angle_beta   90.00
_cell.angle_gamma   90.00
#
_symmetry.space_group_name_H-M   'P 1'
#
loop_
_entity.id
_entity.type
_entity.pdbx_description
1 polymer ?
#
loop_
_entity_poly.entity_id
_entity_poly.type
_entity_poly.pdbx_seq_one_letter_code
_entity_poly.pdbx_strand_id
1 'polypeptide(L)'
;MAENHHEELIEYVTADWAPQQGIRLEELCARLGIGQDVLELCLQWEIIQPFETEPEGERLVPVEAIERLGRGLRLWRDLGLNWAGVSVVLDLLDRIEELERRLQERFEP
;
A
#
# COMPACT_ATOMS: atom_id res chain seq x y z
N MET A 1 -47.65 27.74 29.66
CA MET A 1 -46.96 28.93 29.13
C MET A 1 -45.50 28.73 29.50
N ALA A 2 -44.79 27.86 28.79
CA ALA A 2 -44.06 28.10 27.54
C ALA A 2 -42.56 28.33 27.87
N GLU A 3 -41.70 27.85 26.98
CA GLU A 3 -40.23 28.06 26.90
C GLU A 3 -39.36 27.12 27.77
N ASN A 4 -38.26 26.54 27.30
CA ASN A 4 -37.67 26.34 25.96
C ASN A 4 -36.56 25.30 26.23
N HIS A 5 -36.54 24.17 25.51
CA HIS A 5 -35.64 23.96 24.37
C HIS A 5 -34.14 24.04 24.71
N HIS A 6 -33.53 22.88 24.97
CA HIS A 6 -32.31 22.45 24.28
C HIS A 6 -32.08 20.95 24.56
N GLU A 7 -32.84 20.10 23.88
CA GLU A 7 -32.32 18.77 23.54
C GLU A 7 -31.26 19.02 22.48
N GLU A 8 -30.00 19.07 22.90
CA GLU A 8 -28.85 19.08 22.00
C GLU A 8 -28.92 17.80 21.16
N LEU A 9 -29.43 17.95 19.94
CA LEU A 9 -29.25 17.01 18.86
C LEU A 9 -27.75 16.89 18.64
N ILE A 10 -27.17 15.80 19.13
CA ILE A 10 -25.84 15.37 18.72
C ILE A 10 -25.97 15.09 17.23
N GLU A 11 -25.54 16.06 16.43
CA GLU A 11 -25.33 15.94 15.01
C GLU A 11 -24.38 14.76 14.82
N TYR A 12 -24.91 13.66 14.28
CA TYR A 12 -24.11 12.50 13.94
C TYR A 12 -23.13 12.94 12.86
N VAL A 13 -21.91 13.30 13.29
CA VAL A 13 -20.76 13.41 12.42
C VAL A 13 -20.58 12.02 11.85
N THR A 14 -21.05 11.83 10.62
CA THR A 14 -20.62 10.74 9.76
C THR A 14 -19.17 11.05 9.41
N ALA A 15 -18.30 10.85 10.39
CA ALA A 15 -16.91 10.63 10.11
C ALA A 15 -16.90 9.38 9.26
N ASP A 16 -16.74 9.59 7.96
CA ASP A 16 -16.23 8.59 7.04
C ASP A 16 -14.84 8.21 7.57
N TRP A 17 -14.80 7.37 8.61
CA TRP A 17 -13.58 6.79 9.12
C TRP A 17 -13.21 5.72 8.11
N ALA A 18 -12.64 6.13 6.97
CA ALA A 18 -11.79 5.20 6.26
C ALA A 18 -10.66 4.88 7.24
N PRO A 19 -10.48 3.62 7.70
CA PRO A 19 -9.29 3.30 8.47
C PRO A 19 -8.10 3.66 7.59
N GLN A 20 -7.23 4.56 8.08
CA GLN A 20 -5.95 4.85 7.45
C GLN A 20 -5.09 3.57 7.56
N GLN A 21 -5.32 2.60 6.67
CA GLN A 21 -4.68 1.29 6.71
C GLN A 21 -3.29 1.40 6.10
N GLY A 22 -2.33 1.84 6.90
CA GLY A 22 -0.93 1.86 6.51
C GLY A 22 -0.01 1.78 7.71
N ILE A 23 1.28 1.60 7.45
CA ILE A 23 2.32 1.67 8.48
C ILE A 23 3.29 2.81 8.17
N ARG A 24 3.95 3.32 9.21
CA ARG A 24 5.01 4.32 9.04
C ARG A 24 6.20 3.72 8.29
N LEU A 25 6.96 4.58 7.62
CA LEU A 25 8.12 4.20 6.83
C LEU A 25 9.19 3.47 7.67
N GLU A 26 9.41 3.91 8.90
CA GLU A 26 10.38 3.31 9.81
C GLU A 26 9.96 1.90 10.21
N GLU A 27 8.67 1.70 10.44
CA GLU A 27 8.07 0.40 10.76
C GLU A 27 8.15 -0.55 9.55
N LEU A 28 7.95 -0.04 8.33
CA LEU A 28 8.14 -0.81 7.10
C LEU A 28 9.57 -1.33 6.99
N CYS A 29 10.56 -0.44 7.11
CA CYS A 29 11.98 -0.78 7.03
C CYS A 29 12.36 -1.83 8.08
N ALA A 30 11.88 -1.65 9.32
CA ALA A 30 12.11 -2.60 10.40
C ALA A 30 11.47 -3.98 10.11
N ARG A 31 10.22 -4.02 9.64
CA ARG A 31 9.50 -5.27 9.33
C ARG A 31 10.14 -6.05 8.18
N LEU A 32 10.59 -5.35 7.14
CA LEU A 32 11.21 -5.97 5.97
C LEU A 32 12.71 -6.21 6.14
N GLY A 33 13.31 -5.70 7.23
CA GLY A 33 14.74 -5.82 7.51
C GLY A 33 15.61 -5.09 6.47
N ILE A 34 15.13 -3.95 5.97
CA ILE A 34 15.82 -3.14 4.95
C ILE A 34 16.20 -1.76 5.50
N GLY A 35 17.26 -1.19 4.95
CA GLY A 35 17.64 0.21 5.18
C GLY A 35 16.92 1.17 4.23
N GLN A 36 17.07 2.47 4.51
CA GLN A 36 16.55 3.55 3.66
C GLN A 36 17.17 3.54 2.25
N ASP A 37 18.43 3.15 2.13
CA ASP A 37 19.14 2.99 0.86
C ASP A 37 18.46 1.98 -0.08
N VAL A 38 18.05 0.83 0.46
CA VAL A 38 17.31 -0.19 -0.31
C VAL A 38 15.93 0.32 -0.70
N LEU A 39 15.25 1.00 0.23
CA LEU A 39 13.93 1.60 -0.05
C LEU A 39 14.01 2.65 -1.17
N GLU A 40 15.04 3.51 -1.16
CA GLU A 40 15.28 4.50 -2.21
C GLU A 40 15.52 3.83 -3.58
N LEU A 41 16.25 2.72 -3.62
CA LEU A 41 16.40 1.93 -4.85
C LEU A 41 15.06 1.35 -5.31
N CYS A 42 14.22 0.86 -4.39
CA CYS A 42 12.91 0.35 -4.75
C CYS A 42 11.99 1.44 -5.32
N LEU A 43 12.05 2.66 -4.80
CA LEU A 43 11.34 3.82 -5.36
C LEU A 43 11.91 4.21 -6.74
N GLN A 44 13.24 4.26 -6.87
CA GLN A 44 13.92 4.62 -8.11
C GLN A 44 13.60 3.67 -9.28
N TRP A 45 13.50 2.38 -9.00
CA TRP A 45 13.20 1.34 -9.99
C TRP A 45 11.70 1.03 -10.11
N GLU A 46 10.85 1.89 -9.54
CA GLU A 46 9.39 1.79 -9.58
C GLU A 46 8.86 0.44 -9.07
N ILE A 47 9.62 -0.23 -8.20
CA ILE A 47 9.17 -1.43 -7.49
C ILE A 47 7.98 -1.08 -6.61
N ILE A 48 7.98 0.12 -6.03
CA ILE A 48 6.85 0.73 -5.34
C ILE A 48 6.70 2.17 -5.79
N GLN A 49 5.48 2.69 -5.73
CA GLN A 49 5.20 4.10 -6.01
C GLN A 49 5.54 4.98 -4.80
N PRO A 50 5.85 6.27 -5.02
CA PRO A 50 6.01 7.22 -3.93
C PRO A 50 4.75 7.30 -3.06
N PHE A 51 4.93 7.31 -1.75
CA PHE A 51 3.83 7.44 -0.80
C PHE A 51 3.35 8.90 -0.74
N GLU A 52 2.05 9.10 -0.83
CA GLU A 52 1.44 10.40 -0.55
C GLU A 52 1.67 10.77 0.92
N THR A 53 1.92 12.05 1.17
CA THR A 53 2.03 12.56 2.54
C THR A 53 0.65 13.02 2.96
N GLU A 54 0.10 12.44 4.03
CA GLU A 54 -1.16 12.91 4.61
C GLU A 54 -1.03 14.41 4.99
N PRO A 55 -2.12 15.20 4.93
CA PRO A 55 -2.10 16.62 5.28
C PRO A 55 -1.57 16.90 6.70
N GLU A 56 -1.71 15.91 7.59
CA GLU A 56 -1.25 15.95 8.99
C GLU A 56 0.22 15.52 9.17
N GLY A 57 0.92 15.24 8.08
CA GLY A 57 2.39 15.19 8.02
C GLY A 57 3.02 13.81 8.17
N GLU A 58 2.25 12.75 8.42
CA GLU A 58 2.77 11.38 8.46
C GLU A 58 2.64 10.70 7.09
N ARG A 59 3.75 10.13 6.58
CA ARG A 59 3.73 9.27 5.40
C ARG A 59 3.34 7.85 5.83
N LEU A 60 2.13 7.44 5.46
CA LEU A 60 1.67 6.08 5.64
C LEU A 60 1.89 5.26 4.38
N VAL A 61 2.44 4.06 4.57
CA VAL A 61 2.70 3.09 3.51
C VAL A 61 1.48 2.16 3.41
N PRO A 62 0.79 2.11 2.26
CA PRO A 62 -0.36 1.25 2.06
C PRO A 62 0.07 -0.22 2.05
N VAL A 63 -0.83 -1.12 2.47
CA VAL A 63 -0.54 -2.55 2.65
C VAL A 63 -0.05 -3.20 1.35
N GLU A 64 -0.62 -2.81 0.21
CA GLU A 64 -0.27 -3.32 -1.11
C GLU A 64 1.19 -3.02 -1.46
N ALA A 65 1.71 -1.87 -1.04
CA ALA A 65 3.11 -1.52 -1.24
C ALA A 65 4.04 -2.38 -0.36
N ILE A 66 3.61 -2.74 0.86
CA ILE A 66 4.36 -3.65 1.75
C ILE A 66 4.52 -5.02 1.09
N GLU A 67 3.42 -5.57 0.56
CA GLU A 67 3.42 -6.88 -0.10
C GLU A 67 4.26 -6.88 -1.37
N ARG A 68 4.11 -5.84 -2.20
CA ARG A 68 4.90 -5.66 -3.42
C ARG A 68 6.40 -5.55 -3.12
N LEU A 69 6.76 -4.75 -2.12
CA LEU A 69 8.15 -4.59 -1.69
C LEU A 69 8.73 -5.92 -1.17
N GLY A 70 7.96 -6.66 -0.36
CA GLY A 70 8.34 -7.98 0.10
C GLY A 70 8.56 -8.99 -1.03
N ARG A 71 7.71 -8.98 -2.07
CA ARG A 71 7.92 -9.79 -3.29
C ARG A 71 9.21 -9.39 -4.00
N GLY A 72 9.42 -8.09 -4.21
CA GLY A 72 10.62 -7.57 -4.87
C GLY A 72 11.93 -7.93 -4.14
N LEU A 73 11.94 -7.83 -2.81
CA LEU A 73 13.11 -8.18 -1.99
C LEU A 73 13.45 -9.68 -2.08
N ARG A 74 12.45 -10.56 -2.13
CA ARG A 74 12.69 -11.99 -2.34
C ARG A 74 13.27 -12.26 -3.72
N LEU A 75 12.75 -11.61 -4.77
CA LEU A 75 13.31 -11.72 -6.12
C LEU A 75 14.78 -11.25 -6.17
N TRP A 76 15.09 -10.13 -5.52
CA TRP A 76 16.45 -9.61 -5.44
C TRP A 76 17.39 -10.54 -4.66
N ARG A 77 17.01 -10.93 -3.44
CA ARG A 77 17.87 -11.69 -2.51
C ARG A 77 17.97 -13.17 -2.87
N ASP A 78 16.86 -13.78 -3.24
CA ASP A 78 16.75 -15.23 -3.35
C ASP A 78 17.02 -15.72 -4.78
N LEU A 79 16.73 -14.90 -5.81
CA LEU A 79 17.02 -15.21 -7.22
C LEU A 79 18.24 -14.45 -7.78
N GLY A 80 18.83 -13.54 -7.02
CA GLY A 80 20.02 -12.78 -7.43
C GLY A 80 19.76 -11.83 -8.59
N LEU A 81 18.52 -11.39 -8.79
CA LEU A 81 18.17 -10.42 -9.82
C LEU A 81 18.71 -9.04 -9.46
N ASN A 82 19.02 -8.22 -10.46
CA ASN A 82 19.24 -6.80 -10.26
C ASN A 82 17.89 -6.05 -10.14
N TRP A 83 17.90 -4.80 -9.65
CA TRP A 83 16.68 -4.04 -9.41
C TRP A 83 15.83 -3.81 -10.67
N ALA A 84 16.45 -3.60 -11.83
CA ALA A 84 15.76 -3.52 -13.11
C ALA A 84 15.01 -4.82 -13.45
N GLY A 85 15.67 -5.96 -13.25
CA GLY A 85 15.08 -7.28 -13.44
C GLY A 85 13.95 -7.58 -12.46
N VAL A 86 14.09 -7.16 -11.20
CA VAL A 86 13.02 -7.25 -10.21
C VAL A 86 11.78 -6.48 -10.67
N SER A 87 11.94 -5.23 -11.11
CA SER A 87 10.85 -4.40 -11.63
C SER A 87 10.11 -5.09 -12.78
N VAL A 88 10.85 -5.56 -13.80
CA VAL A 88 10.28 -6.29 -14.94
C VAL A 88 9.54 -7.56 -14.51
N VAL A 89 10.11 -8.35 -13.58
CA VAL A 89 9.47 -9.58 -13.13
C VAL A 89 8.19 -9.30 -12.34
N LEU A 90 8.17 -8.25 -11.50
CA LEU A 90 6.95 -7.85 -10.80
C LEU A 90 5.84 -7.46 -11.78
N ASP A 91 6.15 -6.69 -12.83
CA ASP A 91 5.17 -6.32 -13.86
C ASP A 91 4.64 -7.55 -14.62
N LEU A 92 5.51 -8.53 -14.89
CA LEU A 92 5.10 -9.78 -15.51
C LEU A 92 4.20 -10.62 -14.59
N LEU A 93 4.50 -10.66 -13.29
CA LEU A 93 3.65 -11.34 -12.29
C LEU A 93 2.28 -10.66 -12.19
N ASP A 94 2.23 -9.33 -12.11
CA ASP A 94 0.96 -8.59 -12.11
C ASP A 94 0.17 -8.87 -13.40
N ARG A 95 0.86 -8.96 -14.54
CA ARG A 95 0.22 -9.28 -15.82
C ARG A 95 -0.34 -10.70 -15.84
N ILE A 96 0.35 -11.67 -15.23
CA ILE A 96 -0.14 -13.04 -15.10
C ILE A 96 -1.38 -13.07 -14.20
N GLU A 97 -1.32 -12.45 -13.02
CA GLU A 97 -2.45 -12.36 -12.08
C GLU A 97 -3.69 -11.75 -12.75
N GLU A 98 -3.50 -10.67 -13.53
CA GLU A 98 -4.57 -10.03 -14.29
C GLU A 98 -5.15 -10.95 -15.38
N LEU A 99 -4.30 -11.71 -16.09
CA LEU A 99 -4.76 -12.65 -17.10
C LEU A 99 -5.53 -13.83 -16.48
N GLU A 100 -5.06 -14.34 -15.35
CA GLU A 100 -5.72 -15.41 -14.59
C GLU A 100 -7.10 -14.96 -14.09
N ARG A 101 -7.20 -13.76 -13.51
CA ARG A 101 -8.48 -13.16 -13.08
C ARG A 101 -9.47 -13.07 -14.24
N ARG A 102 -9.05 -12.57 -15.41
CA ARG A 102 -9.90 -12.48 -16.60
C ARG A 102 -10.37 -13.84 -17.12
N LEU A 103 -9.54 -14.88 -16.98
CA LEU A 103 -9.95 -16.23 -17.33
C LEU A 103 -11.00 -16.74 -16.34
N GLN A 104 -10.80 -16.56 -15.04
CA GLN A 104 -11.76 -16.96 -14.00
C GLN A 104 -13.12 -16.29 -14.22
N GLU A 105 -13.16 -14.97 -14.43
CA GLU A 105 -14.39 -14.22 -14.72
C GLU A 105 -15.12 -14.70 -15.98
N ARG A 106 -14.38 -15.27 -16.95
CA ARG A 106 -14.97 -15.83 -18.17
C ARG A 106 -15.59 -17.21 -17.95
N PHE A 107 -15.13 -17.93 -16.95
CA PHE A 107 -15.55 -19.30 -16.65
C PHE A 107 -16.41 -19.42 -15.38
N GLU A 108 -16.72 -18.31 -14.70
CA GLU A 108 -17.82 -18.25 -13.73
C GLU A 108 -19.18 -18.27 -14.46
N PRO A 109 -20.08 -19.22 -14.15
CA PRO A 109 -21.39 -19.36 -14.79
C PRO A 109 -22.42 -18.33 -14.33
#